data_AF-A0A8B8DJB9-F1
#
_entry.id   AF-A0A8B8DJB9-F1
#
_cell.length_a   1.000
_cell.length_b   1.000
_cell.length_c   1.000
_cell.angle_alpha   90.00
_cell.angle_beta   90.00
_cell.angle_gamma   90.00
#
_symmetry.space_group_name_H-M   'P 1'
#
loop_
_entity.id
_entity.type
_entity.pdbx_description
1 polymer ?
#
loop_
_entity_poly.entity_id
_entity_poly.type
_entity_poly.pdbx_seq_one_letter_code
_entity_poly.pdbx_strand_id
1 'polypeptide(L)'
;MYKMTHSVYNNLAILAWVVTFLLMIASGPMIYKGLVLKSEDLCSIDEELKELEFFKNCDFDNFKNTAWTLWIIVVASLGFVTIVSIVQTALAFTEKRILKRVLFSFVSLLSIASCVAIGYFFFQLYNTRFNPPKPVWRNLHFDMIKSLEQNFKSDNVNSNDGKSNEWNMLFFNFECCGVDNVYGTTNDFDTTSWCTTSGSCQKTNSQIPKSCCKNENEFDYETAHSNCHASVNPGTYHEKGSYSVIKREIKKRRKEVHKAFDDFLASAITVGMLMVTYGALEIAFLILVFCEQCKKSTETNPTTAQNHTQHSSTRNNTSTDTVNNVHEQINERTHVTPM
;
A
#
# COMPACT_ATOMS: atom_id res chain seq x y z
N MET A 1 -8.74 -47.21 -0.57
CA MET A 1 -9.23 -45.84 -0.85
C MET A 1 -9.24 -44.90 0.37
N TYR A 2 -9.61 -45.35 1.58
CA TYR A 2 -9.70 -44.50 2.78
C TYR A 2 -8.37 -43.85 3.25
N LYS A 3 -7.24 -44.57 3.11
CA LYS A 3 -5.89 -44.05 3.37
C LYS A 3 -5.46 -42.95 2.39
N MET A 4 -6.03 -42.94 1.19
CA MET A 4 -5.63 -42.02 0.11
C MET A 4 -6.10 -40.59 0.42
N THR A 5 -7.34 -40.41 0.87
CA THR A 5 -7.89 -39.10 1.25
C THR A 5 -7.23 -38.49 2.49
N HIS A 6 -6.74 -39.33 3.42
CA HIS A 6 -6.03 -38.84 4.62
C HIS A 6 -4.60 -38.39 4.30
N SER A 7 -3.89 -39.18 3.49
CA SER A 7 -2.54 -38.83 3.04
C SER A 7 -2.52 -37.56 2.20
N VAL A 8 -3.52 -37.37 1.33
CA VAL A 8 -3.62 -36.17 0.48
C VAL A 8 -3.85 -34.92 1.32
N TYR A 9 -4.72 -34.97 2.34
CA TYR A 9 -5.01 -33.82 3.19
C TYR A 9 -3.78 -33.36 3.99
N ASN A 10 -3.00 -34.32 4.50
CA ASN A 10 -1.78 -34.03 5.26
C ASN A 10 -0.70 -33.44 4.37
N ASN A 11 -0.50 -34.01 3.16
CA ASN A 11 0.46 -33.48 2.19
C ASN A 11 0.08 -32.06 1.74
N LEU A 12 -1.22 -31.78 1.59
CA LEU A 12 -1.71 -30.46 1.21
C LEU A 12 -1.52 -29.44 2.33
N ALA A 13 -1.79 -29.82 3.59
CA ALA A 13 -1.53 -28.95 4.74
C ALA A 13 -0.03 -28.65 4.91
N ILE A 14 0.83 -29.66 4.67
CA ILE A 14 2.29 -29.48 4.67
C ILE A 14 2.72 -28.52 3.57
N LEU A 15 2.24 -28.73 2.35
CA LEU A 15 2.53 -27.87 1.21
C LEU A 15 2.05 -26.43 1.48
N ALA A 16 0.87 -26.26 2.07
CA ALA A 16 0.31 -24.97 2.42
C ALA A 16 1.23 -24.15 3.33
N TRP A 17 1.62 -24.70 4.49
CA TRP A 17 2.46 -23.94 5.42
C TRP A 17 3.88 -23.72 4.89
N VAL A 18 4.43 -24.67 4.11
CA VAL A 18 5.74 -24.48 3.45
C VAL A 18 5.69 -23.34 2.44
N VAL A 19 4.66 -23.30 1.58
CA VAL A 19 4.50 -22.25 0.58
C VAL A 19 4.27 -20.90 1.26
N THR A 20 3.39 -20.80 2.26
CA THR A 20 3.13 -19.53 2.94
C THR A 20 4.34 -19.04 3.75
N PHE A 21 5.12 -19.96 4.31
CA PHE A 21 6.38 -19.63 4.97
C PHE A 21 7.43 -19.10 3.99
N LEU A 22 7.58 -19.74 2.82
CA LEU A 22 8.47 -19.25 1.76
C LEU A 22 8.02 -17.88 1.22
N LEU A 23 6.71 -17.65 1.08
CA LEU A 23 6.15 -16.36 0.70
C LEU A 23 6.41 -15.28 1.75
N MET A 24 6.36 -15.64 3.03
CA MET A 24 6.72 -14.72 4.12
C MET A 24 8.18 -14.30 4.02
N ILE A 25 9.10 -15.25 3.76
CA ILE A 25 10.52 -14.94 3.52
C ILE A 25 10.69 -14.07 2.26
N ALA A 26 10.02 -14.43 1.17
CA ALA A 26 10.06 -13.70 -0.10
C ALA A 26 9.47 -12.29 0.02
N SER A 27 8.59 -12.04 1.00
CA SER A 27 8.09 -10.70 1.31
C SER A 27 9.13 -9.81 2.02
N GLY A 28 10.20 -10.38 2.58
CA GLY A 28 11.25 -9.67 3.34
C GLY A 28 11.81 -8.40 2.66
N PRO A 29 12.17 -8.44 1.36
CA PRO A 29 12.59 -7.24 0.63
C PRO A 29 11.54 -6.13 0.60
N MET A 30 10.25 -6.48 0.45
CA MET A 30 9.13 -5.55 0.51
C MET A 30 9.02 -4.91 1.92
N ILE A 31 9.25 -5.70 2.98
CA ILE A 31 9.27 -5.22 4.38
C ILE A 31 10.36 -4.17 4.58
N TYR A 32 11.59 -4.51 4.17
CA TYR A 32 12.73 -3.60 4.31
C TYR A 32 12.49 -2.29 3.57
N LYS A 33 12.02 -2.36 2.31
CA LYS A 33 11.75 -1.15 1.51
C LYS A 33 10.59 -0.33 2.05
N GLY A 34 9.52 -0.98 2.54
CA GLY A 34 8.42 -0.30 3.21
C GLY A 34 8.86 0.44 4.48
N LEU A 35 9.77 -0.14 5.26
CA LEU A 35 10.36 0.51 6.44
C LEU A 35 11.27 1.68 6.10
N VAL A 36 12.08 1.56 5.04
CA VAL A 36 12.93 2.66 4.55
C VAL A 36 12.08 3.85 4.09
N LEU A 37 11.04 3.59 3.28
CA LEU A 37 10.06 4.61 2.87
C LEU A 37 9.28 5.18 4.06
N LYS A 38 9.06 4.33 5.08
CA LYS A 38 8.70 4.60 6.48
C LYS A 38 9.46 5.77 7.11
N SER A 39 10.75 5.56 7.23
CA SER A 39 11.66 6.37 8.03
C SER A 39 12.13 7.63 7.32
N GLU A 40 12.22 7.60 6.00
CA GLU A 40 12.66 8.76 5.24
C GLU A 40 11.57 9.83 5.22
N ASP A 41 11.95 11.03 5.64
CA ASP A 41 11.20 12.24 5.39
C ASP A 41 11.54 12.72 3.97
N LEU A 42 10.84 12.13 3.01
CA LEU A 42 11.11 12.27 1.58
C LEU A 42 10.87 13.70 1.05
N CYS A 43 10.26 14.55 1.87
CA CYS A 43 9.90 15.92 1.53
C CYS A 43 10.62 16.97 2.39
N SER A 44 11.36 16.60 3.45
CA SER A 44 12.29 17.53 4.09
C SER A 44 13.55 17.62 3.25
N ILE A 45 13.70 18.76 2.59
CA ILE A 45 14.91 19.10 1.84
C ILE A 45 16.06 19.40 2.80
N ASP A 46 15.72 19.82 4.02
CA ASP A 46 16.59 19.87 5.18
C ASP A 46 15.71 19.87 6.44
N GLU A 47 16.16 19.24 7.53
CA GLU A 47 15.47 19.33 8.82
C GLU A 47 15.53 20.77 9.38
N GLU A 48 16.52 21.52 8.92
CA GLU A 48 16.83 22.91 9.28
C GLU A 48 15.95 23.96 8.59
N LEU A 49 15.05 23.57 7.67
CA LEU A 49 14.21 24.49 6.88
C LEU A 49 12.71 24.34 7.17
N LYS A 50 12.35 23.96 8.40
CA LYS A 50 10.97 23.63 8.78
C LYS A 50 10.10 24.88 8.96
N GLU A 51 10.63 26.00 9.44
CA GLU A 51 9.88 27.24 9.67
C GLU A 51 9.53 28.01 8.38
N LEU A 52 10.27 27.77 7.29
CA LEU A 52 9.98 28.39 5.98
C LEU A 52 8.72 27.83 5.30
N GLU A 53 8.21 26.68 5.75
CA GLU A 53 6.92 26.09 5.36
C GLU A 53 6.67 25.90 3.83
N PHE A 54 7.71 25.92 2.99
CA PHE A 54 7.56 25.77 1.52
C PHE A 54 6.94 24.44 1.08
N PHE A 55 7.09 23.41 1.92
CA PHE A 55 6.77 22.01 1.60
C PHE A 55 5.59 21.48 2.39
N LYS A 56 4.55 22.32 2.59
CA LYS A 56 3.37 21.98 3.42
C LYS A 56 2.65 20.69 3.03
N ASN A 57 2.70 20.28 1.77
CA ASN A 57 2.04 19.06 1.29
C ASN A 57 3.08 18.15 0.62
N CYS A 58 3.39 17.02 1.25
CA CYS A 58 4.24 16.00 0.63
C CYS A 58 3.42 15.16 -0.35
N ASP A 59 3.83 15.12 -1.62
CA ASP A 59 3.14 14.35 -2.66
C ASP A 59 3.14 12.82 -2.38
N PHE A 60 3.97 12.36 -1.44
CA PHE A 60 4.21 10.94 -1.17
C PHE A 60 3.52 10.39 0.09
N ASP A 61 2.88 11.22 0.91
CA ASP A 61 2.30 10.76 2.19
C ASP A 61 1.20 9.71 2.00
N ASN A 62 0.31 9.94 1.03
CA ASN A 62 -0.76 8.99 0.74
C ASN A 62 -0.20 7.64 0.25
N PHE A 63 0.87 7.68 -0.55
CA PHE A 63 1.57 6.48 -0.97
C PHE A 63 2.23 5.76 0.22
N LYS A 64 2.99 6.48 1.05
CA LYS A 64 3.67 5.94 2.22
C LYS A 64 2.70 5.21 3.15
N ASN A 65 1.55 5.82 3.40
CA ASN A 65 0.48 5.21 4.19
C ASN A 65 -0.10 3.97 3.50
N THR A 66 -0.40 4.05 2.20
CA THR A 66 -0.96 2.91 1.45
C THR A 66 0.01 1.73 1.36
N ALA A 67 1.30 1.98 1.09
CA ALA A 67 2.35 0.96 1.03
C ALA A 67 2.56 0.28 2.39
N TRP A 68 2.56 1.07 3.47
CA TRP A 68 2.64 0.57 4.83
C TRP A 68 1.43 -0.29 5.20
N THR A 69 0.21 0.14 4.85
CA THR A 69 -1.00 -0.65 5.09
C THR A 69 -1.00 -1.95 4.28
N LEU A 70 -0.61 -1.91 3.01
CA LEU A 70 -0.47 -3.10 2.17
C LEU A 70 0.52 -4.09 2.79
N TRP A 71 1.66 -3.58 3.28
CA TRP A 71 2.66 -4.39 3.99
C TRP A 71 2.07 -5.09 5.23
N ILE A 72 1.39 -4.36 6.12
CA ILE A 72 0.76 -4.93 7.32
C ILE A 72 -0.18 -6.07 6.94
N ILE A 73 -1.02 -5.83 5.93
CA ILE A 73 -2.03 -6.80 5.51
C ILE A 73 -1.37 -8.07 4.99
N VAL A 74 -0.38 -7.95 4.08
CA VAL A 74 0.31 -9.10 3.50
C VAL A 74 1.02 -9.93 4.58
N VAL A 75 1.77 -9.29 5.48
CA VAL A 75 2.50 -10.01 6.54
C VAL A 75 1.55 -10.65 7.54
N ALA A 76 0.51 -9.92 7.98
CA ALA A 76 -0.48 -10.44 8.91
C ALA A 76 -1.25 -11.63 8.29
N SER A 77 -1.66 -11.54 7.02
CA SER A 77 -2.35 -12.62 6.34
C SER A 77 -1.47 -13.86 6.18
N LEU A 78 -0.22 -13.69 5.72
CA LEU A 78 0.71 -14.80 5.54
C LEU A 78 1.06 -15.46 6.89
N GLY A 79 1.28 -14.66 7.94
CA GLY A 79 1.52 -15.14 9.30
C GLY A 79 0.36 -15.97 9.83
N PHE A 80 -0.86 -15.44 9.71
CA PHE A 80 -2.04 -16.14 10.18
C PHE A 80 -2.29 -17.46 9.43
N VAL A 81 -2.23 -17.45 8.10
CA VAL A 81 -2.41 -18.67 7.30
C VAL A 81 -1.34 -19.72 7.63
N THR A 82 -0.10 -19.30 7.86
CA THR A 82 0.99 -20.21 8.27
C THR A 82 0.70 -20.86 9.62
N ILE A 83 0.29 -20.10 10.63
CA ILE A 83 -0.04 -20.63 11.97
C ILE A 83 -1.19 -21.63 11.88
N VAL A 84 -2.27 -21.28 11.18
CA VAL A 84 -3.43 -22.19 11.07
C VAL A 84 -3.08 -23.46 10.30
N SER A 85 -2.23 -23.36 9.27
CA SER A 85 -1.76 -24.52 8.50
C SER A 85 -0.85 -25.44 9.32
N ILE A 86 -0.02 -24.89 10.22
CA ILE A 86 0.75 -25.67 11.20
C ILE A 86 -0.18 -26.40 12.16
N VAL A 87 -1.19 -25.71 12.72
CA VAL A 87 -2.19 -26.32 13.60
C VAL A 87 -2.94 -27.44 12.88
N GLN A 88 -3.29 -27.24 11.61
CA GLN A 88 -3.95 -28.25 10.79
C GLN A 88 -3.07 -29.48 10.56
N THR A 89 -1.76 -29.28 10.38
CA THR A 89 -0.77 -30.35 10.27
C THR A 89 -0.59 -31.08 11.61
N ALA A 90 -0.60 -30.39 12.75
CA ALA A 90 -0.55 -31.04 14.06
C ALA A 90 -1.83 -31.85 14.35
N LEU A 91 -2.99 -31.32 13.98
CA LEU A 91 -4.27 -32.00 14.11
C LEU A 91 -4.47 -33.13 13.10
N ALA A 92 -3.64 -33.19 12.05
CA ALA A 92 -3.62 -34.30 11.10
C ALA A 92 -3.44 -35.66 11.78
N PHE A 93 -2.72 -35.71 12.90
CA PHE A 93 -2.50 -36.91 13.70
C PHE A 93 -3.70 -37.32 14.57
N THR A 94 -4.76 -36.51 14.61
CA THR A 94 -5.99 -36.81 15.37
C THR A 94 -7.11 -37.39 14.49
N GLU A 95 -8.00 -38.21 15.05
CA GLU A 95 -9.08 -38.85 14.28
C GLU A 95 -10.32 -37.95 14.03
N LYS A 96 -10.33 -36.70 14.54
CA LYS A 96 -11.51 -35.82 14.48
C LYS A 96 -11.75 -35.25 13.07
N ARG A 97 -12.55 -35.95 12.26
CA ARG A 97 -12.83 -35.61 10.85
C ARG A 97 -13.59 -34.31 10.62
N ILE A 98 -14.56 -33.99 11.48
CA ILE A 98 -15.38 -32.76 11.34
C ILE A 98 -14.50 -31.52 11.57
N LEU A 99 -13.67 -31.53 12.61
CA LEU A 99 -12.77 -30.43 12.96
C LEU A 99 -11.81 -30.10 11.80
N LYS A 100 -11.26 -31.13 11.14
CA LYS A 100 -10.37 -30.96 9.97
C LYS A 100 -11.06 -30.23 8.81
N ARG A 101 -12.31 -30.58 8.51
CA ARG A 101 -13.10 -29.96 7.43
C ARG A 101 -13.46 -28.51 7.72
N VAL A 102 -13.86 -28.22 8.97
CA VAL A 102 -14.19 -26.86 9.41
C VAL A 102 -12.95 -25.96 9.33
N LEU A 103 -11.81 -26.43 9.86
CA LEU A 103 -10.55 -25.68 9.82
C LEU A 103 -10.08 -25.41 8.38
N PHE A 104 -10.15 -26.39 7.49
CA PHE A 104 -9.78 -26.18 6.09
C PHE A 104 -10.67 -25.16 5.39
N SER A 105 -11.99 -25.27 5.58
CA SER A 105 -12.94 -24.32 4.98
C SER A 105 -12.69 -22.89 5.47
N PHE A 106 -12.36 -22.74 6.76
CA PHE A 106 -11.98 -21.47 7.35
C PHE A 106 -10.69 -20.90 6.75
N VAL A 107 -9.64 -21.72 6.58
CA VAL A 107 -8.38 -21.32 5.93
C VAL A 107 -8.61 -20.87 4.50
N SER A 108 -9.37 -21.62 3.71
CA SER A 108 -9.66 -21.28 2.32
C SER A 108 -10.43 -19.96 2.20
N LEU A 109 -11.42 -19.71 3.06
CA LEU A 109 -12.16 -18.44 3.08
C LEU A 109 -11.25 -17.25 3.42
N LEU A 110 -10.35 -17.41 4.39
CA LEU A 110 -9.39 -16.37 4.75
C LEU A 110 -8.37 -16.11 3.65
N SER A 111 -7.90 -17.16 2.97
CA SER A 111 -7.01 -17.07 1.81
C SER A 111 -7.65 -16.22 0.71
N ILE A 112 -8.92 -16.47 0.38
CA ILE A 112 -9.69 -15.70 -0.61
C ILE A 112 -9.88 -14.25 -0.15
N ALA A 113 -10.30 -14.02 1.10
CA ALA A 113 -10.49 -12.66 1.62
C ALA A 113 -9.19 -11.84 1.59
N SER A 114 -8.05 -12.49 1.90
CA SER A 114 -6.73 -11.88 1.83
C SER A 114 -6.37 -11.49 0.40
N CYS A 115 -6.63 -12.36 -0.58
CA CYS A 115 -6.40 -12.06 -2.00
C CYS A 115 -7.19 -10.83 -2.46
N VAL A 116 -8.47 -10.71 -2.07
CA VAL A 116 -9.32 -9.56 -2.40
C VAL A 116 -8.79 -8.28 -1.77
N ALA A 117 -8.44 -8.32 -0.48
CA ALA A 117 -7.89 -7.17 0.23
C ALA A 117 -6.58 -6.69 -0.40
N ILE A 118 -5.65 -7.62 -0.68
CA ILE A 118 -4.37 -7.32 -1.33
C ILE A 118 -4.63 -6.67 -2.69
N GLY A 119 -5.51 -7.24 -3.53
CA GLY A 119 -5.84 -6.69 -4.84
C GLY A 119 -6.40 -5.26 -4.78
N TYR A 120 -7.29 -4.98 -3.81
CA TYR A 120 -7.82 -3.64 -3.58
C TYR A 120 -6.72 -2.64 -3.21
N PHE A 121 -5.85 -2.97 -2.27
CA PHE A 121 -4.73 -2.09 -1.87
C PHE A 121 -3.70 -1.93 -3.00
N PHE A 122 -3.48 -2.97 -3.80
CA PHE A 122 -2.66 -2.89 -5.00
C PHE A 122 -3.20 -1.89 -6.01
N PHE A 123 -4.51 -1.93 -6.25
CA PHE A 123 -5.18 -0.99 -7.14
C PHE A 123 -5.09 0.45 -6.62
N GLN A 124 -5.26 0.66 -5.32
CA GLN A 124 -5.03 1.98 -4.70
C GLN A 124 -3.58 2.46 -4.89
N LEU A 125 -2.61 1.59 -4.66
CA LEU A 125 -1.19 1.90 -4.86
C LEU A 125 -0.89 2.26 -6.32
N TYR A 126 -1.47 1.52 -7.27
CA TYR A 126 -1.36 1.82 -8.69
C TYR A 126 -1.97 3.19 -9.03
N ASN A 127 -3.15 3.51 -8.52
CA ASN A 127 -3.79 4.81 -8.77
C ASN A 127 -2.98 5.98 -8.22
N THR A 128 -2.41 5.85 -7.01
CA THR A 128 -1.55 6.90 -6.44
C THR A 128 -0.28 7.16 -7.26
N ARG A 129 0.21 6.13 -7.96
CA ARG A 129 1.37 6.23 -8.87
C ARG A 129 1.07 6.95 -10.17
N PHE A 130 -0.01 6.55 -10.84
CA PHE A 130 -0.30 7.04 -12.20
C PHE A 130 -1.17 8.30 -12.23
N ASN A 131 -1.88 8.58 -11.14
CA ASN A 131 -2.64 9.81 -10.94
C ASN A 131 -2.13 10.58 -9.71
N PRO A 132 -0.85 10.98 -9.67
CA PRO A 132 -0.32 11.69 -8.52
C PRO A 132 -1.00 13.06 -8.38
N PRO A 133 -1.14 13.58 -7.14
CA PRO A 133 -1.52 14.97 -6.93
C PRO A 133 -0.55 15.92 -7.65
N LYS A 134 -1.02 17.16 -7.83
CA LYS A 134 -0.26 18.22 -8.49
C LYS A 134 1.11 18.37 -7.79
N PRO A 135 2.22 18.49 -8.54
CA PRO A 135 3.54 18.47 -7.93
C PRO A 135 3.78 19.62 -6.95
N VAL A 136 4.41 19.35 -5.82
CA VAL A 136 4.75 20.35 -4.77
C VAL A 136 5.39 21.62 -5.35
N TRP A 137 6.25 21.50 -6.36
CA TRP A 137 6.97 22.65 -6.93
C TRP A 137 6.13 23.57 -7.83
N ARG A 138 4.84 23.31 -8.03
CA ARG A 138 3.99 24.13 -8.92
C ARG A 138 3.96 25.59 -8.48
N ASN A 139 3.82 25.82 -7.18
CA ASN A 139 3.76 27.15 -6.59
C ASN A 139 5.04 27.52 -5.85
N LEU A 140 6.03 26.63 -5.78
CA LEU A 140 7.24 26.79 -4.98
C LEU A 140 7.97 28.12 -5.25
N HIS A 141 8.08 28.55 -6.52
CA HIS A 141 8.72 29.83 -6.83
C HIS A 141 7.98 31.00 -6.17
N PHE A 142 6.66 31.07 -6.37
CA PHE A 142 5.80 32.10 -5.78
C PHE A 142 5.83 32.06 -4.24
N ASP A 143 5.76 30.86 -3.65
CA ASP A 143 5.78 30.67 -2.20
C ASP A 143 7.14 31.07 -1.60
N MET A 144 8.24 30.80 -2.30
CA MET A 144 9.58 31.24 -1.93
C MET A 144 9.73 32.75 -2.00
N ILE A 145 9.34 33.40 -3.10
CA ILE A 145 9.38 34.87 -3.23
C ILE A 145 8.58 35.52 -2.10
N LYS A 146 7.33 35.10 -1.93
CA LYS A 146 6.44 35.66 -0.91
C LYS A 146 7.02 35.49 0.50
N SER A 147 7.59 34.33 0.80
CA SER A 147 8.21 34.10 2.11
C SER A 147 9.46 34.95 2.30
N LEU A 148 10.30 35.12 1.27
CA LEU A 148 11.49 35.96 1.34
C LEU A 148 11.07 37.42 1.64
N GLU A 149 10.14 37.96 0.86
CA GLU A 149 9.64 39.33 1.03
C GLU A 149 9.06 39.60 2.42
N GLN A 150 8.24 38.66 2.93
CA GLN A 150 7.50 38.84 4.17
C GLN A 150 8.29 38.51 5.43
N ASN A 151 9.23 37.56 5.35
CA ASN A 151 9.87 36.99 6.53
C ASN A 151 11.37 37.28 6.64
N PHE A 152 12.06 37.65 5.56
CA PHE A 152 13.48 37.95 5.63
C PHE A 152 13.74 39.37 6.16
N LYS A 153 14.29 39.46 7.36
CA LYS A 153 14.53 40.72 8.09
C LYS A 153 15.98 40.91 8.53
N SER A 154 16.77 39.83 8.56
CA SER A 154 18.13 39.84 9.09
C SER A 154 19.05 38.93 8.28
N ASP A 155 20.18 39.48 7.87
CA ASP A 155 21.38 38.75 7.41
C ASP A 155 22.21 38.34 8.63
N ASN A 156 21.59 37.58 9.54
CA ASN A 156 22.28 36.98 10.69
C ASN A 156 21.67 35.60 10.94
N VAL A 157 22.49 34.56 10.96
CA VAL A 157 22.07 33.16 11.19
C VAL A 157 21.59 32.87 12.62
N ASN A 158 21.94 33.74 13.58
CA ASN A 158 21.64 33.59 15.00
C ASN A 158 20.77 34.74 15.53
N SER A 159 19.89 35.28 14.69
CA SER A 159 18.96 36.33 15.10
C SER A 159 17.76 35.76 15.89
N ASN A 160 16.97 36.64 16.50
CA ASN A 160 15.70 36.24 17.11
C ASN A 160 14.58 35.97 16.07
N ASP A 161 14.86 36.09 14.77
CA ASP A 161 13.92 35.84 13.68
C ASP A 161 14.27 34.50 13.01
N GLY A 162 13.64 33.41 13.47
CA GLY A 162 13.94 32.05 13.02
C GLY A 162 13.83 31.85 11.51
N LYS A 163 12.85 32.50 10.85
CA LYS A 163 12.71 32.45 9.39
C LYS A 163 13.85 33.15 8.65
N SER A 164 14.36 34.26 9.16
CA SER A 164 15.55 34.90 8.60
C SER A 164 16.78 34.00 8.76
N ASN A 165 16.91 33.34 9.92
CA ASN A 165 17.99 32.38 10.18
C ASN A 165 17.93 31.21 9.17
N GLU A 166 16.75 30.61 8.98
CA GLU A 166 16.57 29.51 8.02
C GLU A 166 16.84 29.93 6.58
N TRP A 167 16.47 31.15 6.16
CA TRP A 167 16.85 31.67 4.84
C TRP A 167 18.36 31.80 4.68
N ASN A 168 19.07 32.29 5.70
CA ASN A 168 20.53 32.38 5.65
C ASN A 168 21.18 30.99 5.59
N MET A 169 20.69 30.03 6.37
CA MET A 169 21.13 28.62 6.31
C MET A 169 20.86 28.00 4.94
N LEU A 170 19.70 28.30 4.34
CA LEU A 170 19.37 27.84 2.99
C LEU A 170 20.40 28.32 1.96
N PHE A 171 20.84 29.58 2.04
CA PHE A 171 21.85 30.11 1.11
C PHE A 171 23.19 29.38 1.23
N PHE A 172 23.62 29.06 2.45
CA PHE A 172 24.81 28.24 2.69
C PHE A 172 24.63 26.80 2.19
N ASN A 173 23.63 26.08 2.70
CA ASN A 173 23.46 24.64 2.46
C ASN A 173 23.25 24.33 0.98
N PHE A 174 22.61 25.23 0.24
CA PHE A 174 22.32 25.06 -1.18
C PHE A 174 23.22 25.88 -2.12
N GLU A 175 24.22 26.59 -1.59
CA GLU A 175 25.19 27.38 -2.37
C GLU A 175 24.48 28.26 -3.41
N CYS A 176 23.49 29.03 -2.96
CA CYS A 176 22.58 29.81 -3.79
C CYS A 176 22.28 31.17 -3.16
N CYS A 177 21.77 32.12 -3.94
CA CYS A 177 21.41 33.44 -3.46
C CYS A 177 20.14 33.94 -4.13
N GLY A 178 19.21 34.48 -3.33
CA GLY A 178 17.90 34.90 -3.81
C GLY A 178 17.04 33.71 -4.27
N VAL A 179 15.78 33.95 -4.58
CA VAL A 179 14.92 32.91 -5.17
C VAL A 179 15.25 32.74 -6.65
N ASP A 180 15.35 33.85 -7.36
CA ASP A 180 15.82 33.98 -8.73
C ASP A 180 17.33 34.25 -8.77
N ASN A 181 17.92 34.14 -9.96
CA ASN A 181 19.35 34.34 -10.11
C ASN A 181 19.74 35.79 -9.83
N VAL A 182 20.82 35.97 -9.08
CA VAL A 182 21.39 37.29 -8.80
C VAL A 182 22.42 37.61 -9.87
N TYR A 183 22.22 38.72 -10.59
CA TYR A 183 23.14 39.21 -11.63
C TYR A 183 23.74 40.58 -11.31
N GLY A 184 23.35 41.18 -10.19
CA GLY A 184 23.79 42.51 -9.81
C GLY A 184 23.06 43.02 -8.57
N THR A 185 23.09 44.34 -8.40
CA THR A 185 22.58 45.02 -7.20
C THR A 185 21.07 45.18 -7.16
N THR A 186 20.36 44.87 -8.25
CA THR A 186 18.89 44.80 -8.27
C THR A 186 18.48 43.35 -8.29
N ASN A 187 17.77 42.90 -7.25
CA ASN A 187 17.51 41.49 -6.99
C ASN A 187 16.34 41.31 -6.00
N ASP A 188 16.03 40.05 -5.65
CA ASP A 188 14.90 39.70 -4.79
C ASP A 188 14.94 40.29 -3.38
N PHE A 189 16.11 40.78 -2.90
CA PHE A 189 16.25 41.36 -1.57
C PHE A 189 15.74 42.81 -1.50
N ASP A 190 15.61 43.50 -2.64
CA ASP A 190 15.22 44.92 -2.70
C ASP A 190 13.84 45.18 -2.08
N THR A 191 12.93 44.22 -2.17
CA THR A 191 11.55 44.31 -1.65
C THR A 191 11.39 43.72 -0.25
N THR A 192 12.45 43.15 0.33
CA THR A 192 12.39 42.52 1.65
C THR A 192 12.44 43.56 2.77
N SER A 193 11.83 43.22 3.92
CA SER A 193 11.90 44.06 5.12
C SER A 193 13.33 44.30 5.62
N TRP A 194 14.26 43.40 5.26
CA TRP A 194 15.68 43.57 5.51
C TRP A 194 16.26 44.82 4.82
N CYS A 195 15.82 45.13 3.59
CA CYS A 195 16.26 46.30 2.84
C CYS A 195 15.33 47.51 2.92
N THR A 196 14.03 47.35 3.21
CA THR A 196 13.06 48.47 3.15
C THR A 196 12.78 49.15 4.49
N THR A 197 12.77 48.42 5.59
CA THR A 197 12.12 48.91 6.84
C THR A 197 12.98 48.74 8.09
N SER A 198 13.59 47.58 8.31
CA SER A 198 14.14 47.25 9.64
C SER A 198 15.48 46.49 9.66
N GLY A 199 16.03 46.11 8.51
CA GLY A 199 17.24 45.29 8.47
C GLY A 199 18.56 46.04 8.32
N SER A 200 19.65 45.26 8.25
CA SER A 200 21.02 45.76 8.15
C SER A 200 21.42 46.20 6.76
N CYS A 201 20.71 45.80 5.70
CA CYS A 201 21.02 46.12 4.30
C CYS A 201 21.35 47.61 4.07
N GLN A 202 20.49 48.51 4.55
CA GLN A 202 20.69 49.97 4.47
C GLN A 202 21.81 50.50 5.39
N LYS A 203 22.10 49.82 6.50
CA LYS A 203 23.14 50.22 7.46
C LYS A 203 24.54 49.80 6.99
N THR A 204 24.64 48.68 6.29
CA THR A 204 25.92 48.09 5.86
C THR A 204 26.22 48.31 4.39
N ASN A 205 25.36 49.04 3.66
CA ASN A 205 25.38 49.17 2.19
C ASN A 205 25.41 47.80 1.48
N SER A 206 24.84 46.76 2.08
CA SER A 206 24.75 45.43 1.48
C SER A 206 23.59 45.38 0.48
N GLN A 207 23.84 44.81 -0.70
CA GLN A 207 22.84 44.57 -1.75
C GLN A 207 22.36 43.11 -1.76
N ILE A 208 23.15 42.20 -1.19
CA ILE A 208 22.79 40.80 -0.92
C ILE A 208 23.26 40.40 0.48
N PRO A 209 22.64 39.41 1.13
CA PRO A 209 23.11 38.87 2.39
C PRO A 209 24.54 38.33 2.29
N LYS A 210 25.32 38.43 3.35
CA LYS A 210 26.67 37.85 3.44
C LYS A 210 26.63 36.33 3.34
N SER A 211 25.52 35.71 3.75
CA SER A 211 25.27 34.27 3.55
C SER A 211 25.24 33.82 2.08
N CYS A 212 25.11 34.75 1.13
CA CYS A 212 25.24 34.47 -0.30
C CYS A 212 26.68 34.44 -0.82
N CYS A 213 27.66 34.80 0.01
CA CYS A 213 29.05 34.91 -0.41
C CYS A 213 29.72 33.55 -0.55
N LYS A 214 30.55 33.40 -1.59
CA LYS A 214 31.28 32.14 -1.81
C LYS A 214 32.39 31.97 -0.78
N ASN A 215 32.63 30.72 -0.42
CA ASN A 215 33.66 30.29 0.53
C ASN A 215 33.46 30.78 1.96
N GLU A 216 32.28 31.34 2.25
CA GLU A 216 31.84 31.66 3.59
C GLU A 216 30.93 30.54 4.10
N ASN A 217 30.87 30.36 5.40
CA ASN A 217 30.00 29.43 6.11
C ASN A 217 29.36 30.12 7.32
N GLU A 218 28.52 29.38 8.06
CA GLU A 218 27.78 29.91 9.22
C GLU A 218 28.68 30.54 10.31
N PHE A 219 29.97 30.19 10.37
CA PHE A 219 30.91 30.64 11.40
C PHE A 219 31.74 31.88 11.01
N ASP A 220 31.99 32.11 9.72
CA ASP A 220 32.93 33.15 9.25
C ASP A 220 32.32 34.21 8.31
N TYR A 221 31.08 34.00 7.85
CA TYR A 221 30.40 34.90 6.91
C TYR A 221 30.29 36.36 7.37
N GLU A 222 30.35 36.65 8.67
CA GLU A 222 30.34 38.02 9.17
C GLU A 222 31.53 38.84 8.63
N THR A 223 32.63 38.16 8.29
CA THR A 223 33.86 38.76 7.74
C THR A 223 33.87 38.85 6.22
N ALA A 224 32.78 38.42 5.56
CA ALA A 224 32.65 38.42 4.11
C ALA A 224 33.02 39.78 3.51
N HIS A 225 33.85 39.75 2.47
CA HIS A 225 34.37 40.96 1.86
C HIS A 225 33.27 41.74 1.14
N SER A 226 33.32 43.06 1.24
CA SER A 226 32.36 43.98 0.62
C SER A 226 32.21 43.84 -0.90
N ASN A 227 33.19 43.26 -1.60
CA ASN A 227 33.09 43.01 -3.03
C ASN A 227 31.99 42.00 -3.35
N CYS A 228 31.66 41.10 -2.42
CA CYS A 228 30.57 40.16 -2.52
C CYS A 228 29.24 40.81 -2.21
N HIS A 229 29.06 41.30 -0.97
CA HIS A 229 27.73 41.64 -0.50
C HIS A 229 27.32 43.08 -0.81
N ALA A 230 28.27 44.02 -0.97
CA ALA A 230 27.97 45.42 -1.26
C ALA A 230 28.13 45.77 -2.74
N SER A 231 29.22 45.31 -3.40
CA SER A 231 29.45 45.57 -4.82
C SER A 231 28.80 44.51 -5.74
N VAL A 232 28.52 43.31 -5.23
CA VAL A 232 27.97 42.18 -6.01
C VAL A 232 28.83 41.89 -7.25
N ASN A 233 30.15 41.80 -7.04
CA ASN A 233 31.09 41.52 -8.12
C ASN A 233 30.91 40.07 -8.61
N PRO A 234 30.73 39.84 -9.92
CA PRO A 234 30.60 38.49 -10.45
C PRO A 234 31.75 37.58 -10.00
N GLY A 235 31.41 36.34 -9.66
CA GLY A 235 32.39 35.38 -9.16
C GLY A 235 32.59 35.37 -7.63
N THR A 236 32.20 36.40 -6.87
CA THR A 236 32.39 36.43 -5.40
C THR A 236 31.18 35.95 -4.59
N TYR A 237 30.02 35.76 -5.23
CA TYR A 237 28.78 35.29 -4.60
C TYR A 237 28.14 34.16 -5.42
N HIS A 238 27.19 33.46 -4.83
CA HIS A 238 26.41 32.42 -5.49
C HIS A 238 25.35 33.02 -6.44
N GLU A 239 25.61 33.02 -7.74
CA GLU A 239 24.71 33.60 -8.76
C GLU A 239 23.41 32.80 -8.98
N LYS A 240 23.39 31.53 -8.57
CA LYS A 240 22.24 30.65 -8.78
C LYS A 240 21.13 30.98 -7.80
N GLY A 241 19.91 31.18 -8.30
CA GLY A 241 18.72 31.33 -7.48
C GLY A 241 18.34 30.01 -6.80
N SER A 242 17.97 30.11 -5.52
CA SER A 242 17.56 29.01 -4.65
C SER A 242 16.45 28.16 -5.27
N TYR A 243 15.49 28.77 -5.98
CA TYR A 243 14.41 28.02 -6.63
C TYR A 243 14.95 26.97 -7.59
N SER A 244 15.94 27.33 -8.41
CA SER A 244 16.49 26.44 -9.42
C SER A 244 17.24 25.25 -8.81
N VAL A 245 17.96 25.49 -7.70
CA VAL A 245 18.73 24.49 -6.96
C VAL A 245 17.80 23.55 -6.22
N ILE A 246 16.88 24.09 -5.43
CA ILE A 246 15.89 23.33 -4.67
C ILE A 246 15.00 22.50 -5.60
N LYS A 247 14.53 23.07 -6.71
CA LYS A 247 13.75 22.32 -7.71
C LYS A 247 14.53 21.15 -8.29
N ARG A 248 15.84 21.30 -8.50
CA ARG A 248 16.71 20.21 -8.97
C ARG A 248 16.81 19.11 -7.90
N GLU A 249 17.00 19.48 -6.65
CA GLU A 249 17.14 18.52 -5.55
C GLU A 249 15.83 17.75 -5.29
N ILE A 250 14.68 18.44 -5.31
CA ILE A 250 13.36 17.78 -5.24
C ILE A 250 13.18 16.80 -6.39
N LYS A 251 13.55 17.20 -7.63
CA LYS A 251 13.45 16.30 -8.78
C LYS A 251 14.34 15.07 -8.65
N LYS A 252 15.54 15.23 -8.08
CA LYS A 252 16.48 14.13 -7.85
C LYS A 252 15.92 13.16 -6.80
N ARG A 253 15.55 13.66 -5.62
CA ARG A 253 14.91 12.87 -4.55
C ARG A 253 13.65 12.17 -5.05
N ARG A 254 12.80 12.87 -5.81
CA ARG A 254 11.62 12.27 -6.45
C ARG A 254 11.99 11.06 -7.31
N LYS A 255 13.04 11.14 -8.14
CA LYS A 255 13.46 10.00 -8.97
C LYS A 255 13.92 8.82 -8.12
N GLU A 256 14.64 9.07 -7.03
CA GLU A 256 15.07 8.03 -6.09
C GLU A 256 13.88 7.35 -5.42
N VAL A 257 12.89 8.13 -4.95
CA VAL A 257 11.62 7.60 -4.42
C VAL A 257 10.86 6.81 -5.48
N HIS A 258 10.79 7.32 -6.71
CA HIS A 258 10.12 6.63 -7.81
C HIS A 258 10.78 5.28 -8.10
N LYS A 259 12.11 5.20 -8.03
CA LYS A 259 12.85 3.96 -8.19
C LYS A 259 12.59 2.99 -7.03
N ALA A 260 12.64 3.48 -5.79
CA ALA A 260 12.30 2.67 -4.61
C ALA A 260 10.85 2.16 -4.65
N PHE A 261 9.93 2.97 -5.17
CA PHE A 261 8.55 2.60 -5.44
C PHE A 261 8.47 1.47 -6.47
N ASP A 262 9.16 1.59 -7.60
CA ASP A 262 9.12 0.59 -8.66
C ASP A 262 9.70 -0.75 -8.17
N ASP A 263 10.77 -0.71 -7.37
CA ASP A 263 11.35 -1.90 -6.71
C ASP A 263 10.35 -2.55 -5.72
N PHE A 264 9.67 -1.73 -4.90
CA PHE A 264 8.62 -2.19 -3.98
C PHE A 264 7.47 -2.85 -4.75
N LEU A 265 6.97 -2.20 -5.81
CA LEU A 265 5.88 -2.71 -6.62
C LEU A 265 6.26 -4.02 -7.30
N ALA A 266 7.48 -4.15 -7.84
CA ALA A 266 7.96 -5.39 -8.45
C ALA A 266 7.96 -6.56 -7.46
N SER A 267 8.43 -6.34 -6.23
CA SER A 267 8.40 -7.35 -5.16
C SER A 267 6.97 -7.73 -4.78
N ALA A 268 6.09 -6.74 -4.64
CA ALA A 268 4.71 -6.94 -4.26
C ALA A 268 3.90 -7.66 -5.38
N ILE A 269 4.18 -7.36 -6.65
CA ILE A 269 3.58 -8.06 -7.80
C ILE A 269 4.02 -9.52 -7.80
N THR A 270 5.31 -9.79 -7.58
CA THR A 270 5.86 -11.15 -7.56
C THR A 270 5.17 -11.99 -6.48
N VAL A 271 5.12 -11.47 -5.26
CA VAL A 271 4.43 -12.13 -4.13
C VAL A 271 2.92 -12.26 -4.41
N GLY A 272 2.30 -11.25 -4.98
CA GLY A 272 0.88 -11.28 -5.37
C GLY A 272 0.56 -12.34 -6.41
N MET A 273 1.36 -12.47 -7.47
CA MET A 273 1.18 -13.51 -8.48
C MET A 273 1.31 -14.91 -7.89
N LEU A 274 2.28 -15.13 -7.01
CA LEU A 274 2.45 -16.41 -6.32
C LEU A 274 1.27 -16.74 -5.39
N MET A 275 0.70 -15.74 -4.72
CA MET A 275 -0.51 -15.94 -3.91
C MET A 275 -1.74 -16.27 -4.78
N VAL A 276 -1.91 -15.61 -5.92
CA VAL A 276 -3.02 -15.89 -6.84
C VAL A 276 -2.91 -17.30 -7.42
N THR A 277 -1.72 -17.73 -7.84
CA THR A 277 -1.51 -19.10 -8.34
C THR A 277 -1.76 -20.13 -7.25
N TYR A 278 -1.28 -19.89 -6.03
CA TYR A 278 -1.57 -20.76 -4.88
C TYR A 278 -3.07 -20.85 -4.58
N GLY A 279 -3.78 -19.71 -4.50
CA GLY A 279 -5.22 -19.68 -4.26
C GLY A 279 -6.02 -20.37 -5.38
N ALA A 280 -5.61 -20.23 -6.64
CA ALA A 280 -6.25 -20.93 -7.75
C ALA A 280 -6.08 -22.47 -7.64
N LEU A 281 -4.90 -22.93 -7.19
CA LEU A 281 -4.67 -24.36 -6.92
C LEU A 281 -5.53 -24.87 -5.76
N GLU A 282 -5.69 -24.08 -4.68
CA GLU A 282 -6.58 -24.43 -3.56
C GLU A 282 -8.04 -24.57 -4.02
N ILE A 283 -8.52 -23.62 -4.83
CA ILE A 283 -9.89 -23.63 -5.37
C ILE A 283 -10.11 -24.82 -6.31
N ALA A 284 -9.18 -25.07 -7.23
CA ALA A 284 -9.25 -26.22 -8.14
C ALA A 284 -9.32 -27.54 -7.36
N PHE A 285 -8.52 -27.67 -6.29
CA PHE A 285 -8.53 -28.83 -5.42
C PHE A 285 -9.86 -28.98 -4.68
N LEU A 286 -10.40 -27.89 -4.12
CA LEU A 286 -11.73 -27.89 -3.49
C LEU A 286 -12.81 -28.39 -4.47
N ILE A 287 -12.82 -27.87 -5.70
CA ILE A 287 -13.77 -28.28 -6.74
C ILE A 287 -13.65 -29.78 -7.03
N LEU A 288 -12.42 -30.30 -7.20
CA LEU A 288 -12.20 -31.74 -7.46
C LEU A 288 -12.74 -32.62 -6.31
N VAL A 289 -12.48 -32.24 -5.06
CA VAL A 289 -12.99 -32.96 -3.88
C VAL A 289 -14.52 -32.93 -3.81
N PHE A 290 -15.15 -31.79 -4.11
CA PHE A 290 -16.60 -31.68 -4.15
C PHE A 290 -17.22 -32.50 -5.30
N CYS A 291 -16.63 -32.45 -6.50
CA CYS A 291 -17.07 -33.24 -7.64
C CYS A 291 -17.02 -34.75 -7.38
N GLU A 292 -15.96 -35.26 -6.73
CA GLU A 292 -15.89 -36.67 -6.33
C GLU A 292 -16.99 -37.07 -5.33
N GLN A 293 -17.36 -36.17 -4.40
CA GLN A 293 -18.44 -36.44 -3.46
C GLN A 293 -19.83 -36.44 -4.12
N CYS A 294 -20.06 -35.52 -5.08
CA CYS A 294 -21.27 -35.53 -5.89
C CYS A 294 -21.41 -36.85 -6.67
N LYS A 295 -20.34 -37.33 -7.30
CA LYS A 295 -20.36 -38.57 -8.08
C LYS A 295 -20.68 -39.80 -7.22
N LYS A 296 -20.14 -39.87 -6.00
CA LYS A 296 -20.46 -40.95 -5.04
C LYS A 296 -21.91 -40.92 -4.55
N SER A 297 -22.50 -39.74 -4.37
CA SER A 297 -23.92 -39.62 -3.99
C SER A 297 -24.87 -40.07 -5.10
N THR A 298 -24.45 -39.99 -6.37
CA THR A 298 -25.24 -40.47 -7.50
C THR A 298 -25.12 -41.99 -7.68
N GLU A 299 -23.93 -42.58 -7.44
CA GLU A 299 -23.71 -44.04 -7.55
C GLU A 299 -24.27 -44.86 -6.38
N THR A 300 -24.56 -44.25 -5.22
CA THR A 300 -25.17 -44.96 -4.07
C THR A 300 -26.69 -45.02 -4.10
N ASN A 301 -27.36 -44.50 -5.14
CA ASN A 301 -28.79 -44.69 -5.39
C ASN A 301 -29.06 -45.39 -6.72
N PRO A 302 -28.93 -46.72 -6.77
CA PRO A 302 -29.84 -47.55 -7.56
C PRO A 302 -30.59 -48.51 -6.62
N THR A 303 -31.86 -48.18 -6.36
CA THR A 303 -32.94 -49.12 -5.98
C THR A 303 -32.71 -50.07 -4.79
N THR A 304 -33.07 -49.61 -3.60
CA THR A 304 -33.64 -50.48 -2.55
C THR A 304 -35.15 -50.27 -2.53
N ALA A 305 -35.87 -50.97 -3.40
CA ALA A 305 -37.30 -51.22 -3.21
C ALA A 305 -37.45 -52.40 -2.24
N GLN A 306 -37.39 -52.13 -0.94
CA GLN A 306 -37.81 -53.08 0.08
C GLN A 306 -39.31 -52.91 0.31
N ASN A 307 -40.09 -53.86 -0.21
CA ASN A 307 -41.48 -54.06 0.18
C ASN A 307 -41.56 -54.38 1.68
N HIS A 308 -42.10 -53.46 2.46
CA HIS A 308 -42.65 -53.73 3.78
C HIS A 308 -44.14 -54.05 3.63
N THR A 309 -44.57 -55.23 4.06
CA THR A 309 -45.93 -55.38 4.60
C THR A 309 -45.91 -56.44 5.69
N GLN A 310 -46.27 -56.04 6.91
CA GLN A 310 -46.45 -56.89 8.08
C GLN A 310 -47.87 -57.47 8.13
N HIS A 311 -47.92 -58.73 8.57
CA HIS A 311 -49.00 -59.57 9.10
C HIS A 311 -50.39 -58.97 9.43
N SER A 312 -51.43 -59.73 9.06
CA SER A 312 -52.52 -60.09 9.98
C SER A 312 -53.08 -61.48 9.66
N SER A 313 -53.38 -62.25 10.71
CA SER A 313 -53.88 -63.64 10.67
C SER A 313 -55.40 -63.69 10.51
N THR A 314 -55.95 -64.48 9.58
CA THR A 314 -57.22 -65.23 9.78
C THR A 314 -57.45 -66.32 8.72
N ARG A 315 -57.46 -67.58 9.19
CA ARG A 315 -58.41 -68.70 8.95
C ARG A 315 -58.86 -69.08 7.52
N ASN A 316 -58.53 -70.33 7.18
CA ASN A 316 -59.12 -71.32 6.25
C ASN A 316 -60.45 -70.97 5.53
N ASN A 317 -60.50 -71.17 4.20
CA ASN A 317 -61.13 -72.34 3.57
C ASN A 317 -61.10 -72.25 2.03
N THR A 318 -60.87 -73.41 1.42
CA THR A 318 -60.96 -73.74 0.00
C THR A 318 -62.42 -73.79 -0.47
N SER A 319 -62.76 -73.14 -1.59
CA SER A 319 -63.73 -73.65 -2.59
C SER A 319 -63.92 -72.67 -3.74
N THR A 320 -63.63 -73.18 -4.94
CA THR A 320 -64.40 -73.13 -6.20
C THR A 320 -65.19 -71.89 -6.63
N ASP A 321 -65.05 -71.67 -7.94
CA ASP A 321 -66.02 -71.16 -8.91
C ASP A 321 -65.93 -69.71 -9.41
N THR A 322 -65.31 -69.60 -10.59
CA THR A 322 -65.89 -69.20 -11.88
C THR A 322 -66.74 -67.91 -12.00
N VAL A 323 -66.41 -67.14 -13.05
CA VAL A 323 -67.28 -66.36 -13.97
C VAL A 323 -67.08 -64.83 -13.98
N ASN A 324 -66.77 -64.36 -15.20
CA ASN A 324 -66.74 -62.99 -15.72
C ASN A 324 -68.08 -62.26 -15.69
N ASN A 325 -68.04 -60.92 -15.54
CA ASN A 325 -68.83 -59.87 -16.24
C ASN A 325 -68.74 -58.58 -15.39
N VAL A 326 -68.22 -57.43 -15.83
CA VAL A 326 -68.62 -56.48 -16.90
C VAL A 326 -70.02 -55.85 -16.70
N HIS A 327 -70.01 -54.50 -16.66
CA HIS A 327 -71.10 -53.50 -16.54
C HIS A 327 -71.64 -53.33 -15.10
N GLU A 328 -71.86 -52.14 -14.54
CA GLU A 328 -72.55 -50.93 -15.03
C GLU A 328 -72.24 -49.79 -14.00
N GLN A 329 -71.60 -48.68 -14.38
CA GLN A 329 -72.17 -47.36 -14.72
C GLN A 329 -72.67 -46.47 -13.55
N ILE A 330 -72.26 -45.18 -13.62
CA ILE A 330 -73.00 -43.93 -13.29
C ILE A 330 -72.48 -43.03 -12.14
N ASN A 331 -72.09 -41.82 -12.58
CA ASN A 331 -72.16 -40.46 -11.98
C ASN A 331 -71.44 -40.17 -10.65
N GLU A 332 -70.92 -38.96 -10.40
CA GLU A 332 -71.25 -37.63 -10.93
C GLU A 332 -70.07 -36.66 -10.67
N ARG A 333 -69.87 -35.70 -11.61
CA ARG A 333 -69.57 -34.24 -11.42
C ARG A 333 -68.65 -33.78 -10.27
N THR A 334 -67.73 -32.82 -10.40
CA THR A 334 -67.46 -31.78 -11.42
C THR A 334 -66.12 -31.10 -11.05
N HIS A 335 -65.39 -30.63 -12.07
CA HIS A 335 -64.63 -29.37 -12.21
C HIS A 335 -64.17 -28.63 -10.92
N VAL A 336 -62.94 -28.10 -10.85
CA VAL A 336 -62.42 -26.98 -11.66
C VAL A 336 -60.88 -27.03 -11.77
N THR A 337 -60.39 -26.73 -12.97
CA THR A 337 -58.98 -26.59 -13.40
C THR A 337 -58.47 -25.13 -13.23
N PRO A 338 -57.14 -24.90 -13.37
CA PRO A 338 -56.40 -23.80 -12.78
C PRO A 338 -56.13 -22.62 -13.73
N MET A 339 -55.47 -21.59 -13.19
CA MET A 339 -54.40 -20.86 -13.88
C MET A 339 -53.11 -20.99 -13.08
#